data_AF-A0AB72V9B4-F1
#
_entry.id   AF-A0AB72V9B4-F1
#
_cell.length_a   1.000
_cell.length_b   1.000
_cell.length_c   1.000
_cell.angle_alpha   90.00
_cell.angle_beta   90.00
_cell.angle_gamma   90.00
#
_symmetry.space_group_name_H-M   'P 1'
#
loop_
_entity.id
_entity.type
_entity.pdbx_description
1 polymer ?
#
loop_
_entity_poly.entity_id
_entity_poly.type
_entity_poly.pdbx_seq_one_letter_code
_entity_poly.pdbx_strand_id
1 'polypeptide(L)'
;MLKDPVVIEKMIQAFESSEGELETRLMGAMLAGLNAGGEAGPVHSAGIAVARSSGWAETDLRIDWSDQPIEDLSKLLQEWLIQRDDYVIRGIDPSKSPAYGVPGDE
;
A
#
# COMPACT_ATOMS: atom_id res chain seq x y z
N MET A 1 -9.35 -16.84 9.23
CA MET A 1 -10.27 -17.69 8.41
C MET A 1 -11.21 -16.76 7.68
N LEU A 2 -11.48 -16.97 6.40
CA LEU A 2 -12.39 -16.12 5.63
C LEU A 2 -13.85 -16.41 5.98
N LYS A 3 -14.71 -15.40 5.82
CA LYS A 3 -16.16 -15.54 6.06
C LYS A 3 -16.84 -16.41 5.00
N ASP A 4 -16.43 -16.27 3.74
CA ASP A 4 -17.00 -16.98 2.58
C ASP A 4 -15.93 -17.10 1.46
N PRO A 5 -15.91 -18.18 0.66
CA PRO A 5 -15.02 -18.31 -0.50
C PRO A 5 -15.09 -17.15 -1.51
N VAL A 6 -16.24 -16.48 -1.65
CA VAL A 6 -16.44 -15.35 -2.57
C VAL A 6 -15.49 -14.19 -2.31
N VAL A 7 -14.93 -14.08 -1.09
CA VAL A 7 -13.93 -13.07 -0.74
C VAL A 7 -12.71 -13.18 -1.65
N ILE A 8 -12.20 -14.39 -1.88
CA ILE A 8 -11.02 -14.61 -2.73
C ILE A 8 -11.35 -14.27 -4.18
N GLU A 9 -12.51 -14.70 -4.67
CA GLU A 9 -12.96 -14.42 -6.04
C GLU A 9 -13.04 -12.92 -6.32
N LYS A 10 -13.55 -12.14 -5.35
CA LYS A 10 -13.64 -10.68 -5.46
C LYS A 10 -12.29 -9.99 -5.41
N MET A 11 -11.36 -10.47 -4.58
CA MET A 11 -9.98 -9.97 -4.56
C MET A 11 -9.28 -10.20 -5.89
N ILE A 12 -9.37 -11.41 -6.45
CA ILE A 12 -8.75 -11.76 -7.74
C ILE A 12 -9.36 -10.91 -8.86
N GLN A 13 -10.69 -10.88 -8.94
CA GLN A 13 -11.39 -10.11 -9.97
C GLN A 13 -10.97 -8.63 -9.97
N ALA A 14 -10.92 -8.01 -8.79
CA ALA A 14 -10.52 -6.61 -8.66
C ALA A 14 -9.04 -6.36 -9.04
N PHE A 15 -8.14 -7.29 -8.71
CA PHE A 15 -6.74 -7.19 -9.09
C PHE A 15 -6.52 -7.34 -10.61
N GLU A 16 -7.21 -8.30 -11.23
CA GLU A 16 -7.10 -8.58 -12.66
C GLU A 16 -7.75 -7.50 -13.53
N SER A 17 -8.82 -6.86 -13.03
CA SER A 17 -9.52 -5.78 -13.75
C SER A 17 -8.94 -4.39 -13.52
N SER A 18 -7.94 -4.24 -12.65
CA SER A 18 -7.33 -2.95 -12.32
C SER A 18 -6.04 -2.73 -13.09
N GLU A 19 -5.79 -1.47 -13.43
CA GLU A 19 -4.59 -1.00 -14.13
C GLU A 19 -3.86 0.05 -13.27
N GLY A 20 -2.62 0.38 -13.65
CA GLY A 20 -1.79 1.37 -12.95
C GLY A 20 -0.78 0.75 -11.98
N GLU A 21 -0.39 1.55 -10.97
CA GLU A 21 0.62 1.18 -9.96
C GLU A 21 0.24 -0.12 -9.23
N LEU A 22 1.22 -0.99 -9.00
CA LEU A 22 0.99 -2.30 -8.37
C LEU A 22 0.41 -2.14 -6.96
N GLU A 23 0.88 -1.14 -6.21
CA GLU A 23 0.37 -0.81 -4.89
C GLU A 23 -1.14 -0.54 -4.90
N THR A 24 -1.61 0.27 -5.86
CA THR A 24 -3.03 0.63 -5.99
C THR A 24 -3.88 -0.58 -6.35
N ARG A 25 -3.37 -1.46 -7.24
CA ARG A 25 -4.06 -2.70 -7.64
C ARG A 25 -4.21 -3.67 -6.46
N LEU A 26 -3.14 -3.84 -5.67
CA LEU A 26 -3.15 -4.67 -4.45
C LEU A 26 -4.10 -4.09 -3.39
N MET A 27 -4.09 -2.77 -3.18
CA MET A 27 -5.00 -2.11 -2.25
C MET A 27 -6.47 -2.26 -2.68
N GLY A 28 -6.74 -2.11 -3.99
CA GLY A 28 -8.07 -2.31 -4.57
C GLY A 28 -8.58 -3.74 -4.37
N ALA A 29 -7.71 -4.74 -4.54
CA ALA A 29 -8.05 -6.13 -4.26
C ALA A 29 -8.41 -6.36 -2.79
N MET A 30 -7.61 -5.82 -1.86
CA MET A 30 -7.86 -5.94 -0.42
C MET A 30 -9.19 -5.31 0.00
N LEU A 31 -9.52 -4.13 -0.54
CA LEU A 31 -10.81 -3.46 -0.33
C LEU A 31 -11.98 -4.26 -0.91
N ALA A 32 -11.82 -4.87 -2.08
CA ALA A 32 -12.84 -5.74 -2.67
C ALA A 32 -13.11 -6.97 -1.80
N GLY A 33 -12.07 -7.58 -1.23
CA GLY A 33 -12.21 -8.68 -0.28
C GLY A 33 -12.94 -8.27 1.00
N LEU A 34 -12.62 -7.10 1.55
CA LEU A 34 -13.33 -6.55 2.71
C LEU A 34 -14.82 -6.35 2.41
N ASN A 35 -15.15 -5.73 1.27
CA ASN A 35 -16.53 -5.50 0.82
C ASN A 35 -17.30 -6.79 0.53
N ALA A 36 -16.59 -7.86 0.15
CA ALA A 36 -17.15 -9.20 -0.04
C ALA A 36 -17.44 -9.95 1.27
N GLY A 37 -17.07 -9.36 2.42
CA GLY A 37 -17.34 -9.90 3.75
C GLY A 37 -16.10 -10.15 4.60
N GLY A 38 -14.90 -10.10 4.00
CA GLY A 38 -13.62 -10.16 4.71
C GLY A 38 -13.36 -11.43 5.51
N GLU A 39 -12.61 -11.28 6.60
CA GLU A 39 -12.36 -12.35 7.55
C GLU A 39 -13.61 -12.69 8.37
N ALA A 40 -13.67 -13.92 8.88
CA ALA A 40 -14.75 -14.37 9.76
C ALA A 40 -14.74 -13.67 11.13
N GLY A 41 -13.60 -13.10 11.53
CA GLY A 41 -13.40 -12.33 12.77
C GLY A 41 -12.95 -10.90 12.49
N PRO A 42 -12.78 -10.10 13.56
CA PRO A 42 -12.27 -8.73 13.42
C PRO A 42 -10.85 -8.75 12.87
N VAL A 43 -10.56 -7.76 12.01
CA VAL A 43 -9.22 -7.51 11.47
C VAL A 43 -8.69 -6.27 12.16
N HIS A 44 -7.53 -6.38 12.80
CA HIS A 44 -6.88 -5.26 13.49
C HIS A 44 -5.60 -4.77 12.81
N SER A 45 -5.08 -5.52 11.86
CA SER A 45 -3.82 -5.20 11.18
C SER A 45 -3.93 -5.40 9.68
N ALA A 46 -3.21 -4.58 8.92
CA ALA A 46 -3.06 -4.72 7.48
C ALA A 46 -1.68 -4.20 7.05
N GLY A 47 -1.14 -4.70 5.95
CA GLY A 47 0.11 -4.20 5.40
C GLY A 47 0.24 -4.45 3.91
N ILE A 48 1.09 -3.65 3.27
CA ILE A 48 1.46 -3.79 1.86
C ILE A 48 2.96 -3.59 1.70
N ALA A 49 3.58 -4.50 0.96
CA ALA A 49 4.99 -4.42 0.60
C ALA A 49 5.15 -4.61 -0.92
N VAL A 50 5.82 -3.67 -1.58
CA VAL A 50 6.09 -3.69 -3.02
C VAL A 50 7.55 -3.35 -3.28
N ALA A 51 8.26 -4.27 -3.94
CA ALA A 51 9.59 -4.04 -4.47
C ALA A 51 9.50 -3.76 -5.98
N ARG A 52 10.22 -2.74 -6.45
CA ARG A 52 10.35 -2.41 -7.88
C ARG A 52 11.80 -2.58 -8.31
N SER A 53 12.46 -1.53 -8.78
CA SER A 53 13.79 -1.59 -9.39
C SER A 53 14.94 -1.29 -8.45
N SER A 54 14.67 -0.72 -7.27
CA SER A 54 15.70 -0.29 -6.32
C SER A 54 16.49 -1.44 -5.67
N GLY A 55 15.94 -2.65 -5.66
CA GLY A 55 16.51 -3.80 -4.93
C GLY A 55 16.07 -3.88 -3.46
N TRP A 56 15.16 -3.01 -3.02
CA TRP A 56 14.45 -3.07 -1.74
C TRP A 56 12.93 -2.84 -1.92
N ALA A 57 12.15 -2.99 -0.86
CA ALA A 57 10.74 -2.63 -0.87
C ALA A 57 10.60 -1.10 -0.93
N GLU A 58 10.20 -0.58 -2.09
CA GLU A 58 9.96 0.86 -2.29
C GLU A 58 8.67 1.33 -1.61
N THR A 59 7.76 0.40 -1.32
CA THR A 59 6.61 0.61 -0.45
C THR A 59 6.63 -0.50 0.60
N ASP A 60 6.69 -0.14 1.88
CA ASP A 60 6.54 -1.05 3.02
C ASP A 60 5.72 -0.32 4.10
N LEU A 61 4.41 -0.54 4.07
CA LEU A 61 3.44 0.19 4.90
C LEU A 61 2.66 -0.80 5.75
N ARG A 62 2.48 -0.44 7.03
CA ARG A 62 1.85 -1.29 8.02
C ARG A 62 0.90 -0.47 8.90
N ILE A 63 -0.28 -1.03 9.12
CA ILE A 63 -1.15 -0.69 10.24
C ILE A 63 -1.09 -1.89 11.17
N ASP A 64 -0.35 -1.76 12.27
CA ASP A 64 -0.16 -2.85 13.22
C ASP A 64 -1.35 -3.00 14.19
N TRP A 65 -2.12 -1.92 14.41
CA TRP A 65 -3.35 -1.95 15.20
C TRP A 65 -4.30 -0.81 14.82
N SER A 66 -5.53 -1.14 14.41
CA SER A 66 -6.66 -0.23 14.19
C SER A 66 -7.98 -0.99 14.26
N ASP A 67 -9.10 -0.28 14.43
CA ASP A 67 -10.44 -0.84 14.23
C ASP A 67 -10.82 -0.96 12.74
N GLN A 68 -10.14 -0.19 11.87
CA GLN A 68 -10.37 -0.14 10.42
C GLN A 68 -9.04 -0.21 9.64
N PRO A 69 -8.21 -1.25 9.86
CA PRO A 69 -6.82 -1.26 9.41
C PRO A 69 -6.64 -1.21 7.89
N ILE A 70 -7.56 -1.82 7.12
CA ILE A 70 -7.49 -1.82 5.64
C ILE A 70 -7.78 -0.43 5.09
N GLU A 71 -8.73 0.29 5.67
CA GLU A 71 -9.08 1.65 5.26
C GLU A 71 -7.98 2.64 5.65
N ASP A 72 -7.41 2.48 6.84
CA ASP A 72 -6.29 3.30 7.29
C ASP A 72 -5.03 3.04 6.46
N LEU A 73 -4.77 1.78 6.08
CA LEU A 73 -3.71 1.44 5.14
C LEU A 73 -3.94 2.10 3.77
N SER A 74 -5.18 2.13 3.29
CA SER A 74 -5.52 2.80 2.03
C SER A 74 -5.22 4.31 2.08
N LYS A 75 -5.50 4.98 3.20
CA LYS A 75 -5.16 6.40 3.38
C LYS A 75 -3.65 6.60 3.44
N LEU A 76 -2.96 5.78 4.23
CA LEU A 76 -1.50 5.80 4.34
C LEU A 76 -0.82 5.59 2.98
N LEU A 77 -1.35 4.68 2.17
CA LEU A 77 -0.83 4.44 0.82
C LEU A 77 -0.98 5.67 -0.09
N GLN A 78 -2.11 6.37 -0.04
CA GLN A 78 -2.31 7.59 -0.84
C GLN A 78 -1.28 8.67 -0.48
N GLU A 79 -1.02 8.88 0.81
CA GLU A 79 0.00 9.82 1.30
C GLU A 79 1.43 9.37 0.90
N TRP A 80 1.69 8.07 0.94
CA TRP A 80 2.99 7.53 0.55
C TRP A 80 3.27 7.68 -0.93
N LEU A 81 2.30 7.37 -1.80
CA LEU A 81 2.50 7.38 -3.26
C LEU A 81 2.86 8.77 -3.80
N ILE A 82 2.44 9.85 -3.13
CA ILE A 82 2.80 11.23 -3.52
C ILE A 82 4.32 11.46 -3.44
N GLN A 83 4.99 10.82 -2.48
CA GLN A 83 6.39 11.06 -2.12
C GLN A 83 7.32 9.86 -2.36
N ARG A 84 6.77 8.67 -2.65
CA ARG A 84 7.51 7.41 -2.84
C ARG A 84 8.73 7.58 -3.73
N ASP A 85 8.52 8.11 -4.94
CA ASP A 85 9.58 8.18 -5.94
C ASP A 85 10.70 9.15 -5.53
N ASP A 86 10.39 10.25 -4.81
CA ASP A 86 11.39 11.15 -4.25
C ASP A 86 12.25 10.47 -3.18
N TYR A 87 11.64 9.64 -2.33
CA TYR A 87 12.37 8.82 -1.35
C TYR A 87 13.23 7.74 -2.01
N VAL A 88 12.74 7.11 -3.07
CA VAL A 88 13.52 6.14 -3.86
C VAL A 88 14.72 6.82 -4.50
N ILE A 89 14.52 8.00 -5.13
CA ILE A 89 15.60 8.78 -5.73
C ILE A 89 16.64 9.16 -4.68
N ARG A 90 16.26 9.55 -3.46
CA ARG A 90 17.22 9.81 -2.38
C ARG A 90 18.09 8.60 -2.03
N GLY A 91 17.51 7.41 -2.03
CA GLY A 91 18.25 6.18 -1.76
C GLY A 91 19.23 5.81 -2.87
N ILE A 92 18.92 6.14 -4.13
CA ILE A 92 19.69 5.75 -5.31
C ILE A 92 20.71 6.84 -5.73
N ASP A 93 20.28 8.09 -5.81
CA ASP A 93 21.05 9.25 -6.25
C ASP A 93 20.63 10.51 -5.44
N PRO A 94 21.22 10.69 -4.24
CA PRO A 94 20.92 11.83 -3.38
C PRO A 94 21.08 13.20 -4.05
N SER A 95 21.95 13.32 -5.07
CA SER A 95 22.22 14.60 -5.75
C SER A 95 21.05 15.10 -6.61
N LYS A 96 20.12 14.22 -6.98
CA LYS A 96 18.93 14.54 -7.78
C LYS A 96 17.66 14.70 -6.95
N SER A 97 17.77 14.56 -5.63
CA SER A 97 16.64 14.70 -4.73
C SER A 97 16.15 16.15 -4.66
N PRO A 98 14.84 16.40 -4.67
CA PRO A 98 14.29 17.70 -4.28
C PRO A 98 14.73 18.09 -2.86
N ALA A 99 15.06 19.37 -2.66
CA ALA A 99 15.31 19.94 -1.33
C ALA A 99 13.99 20.11 -0.57
N TYR A 100 13.99 19.88 0.75
CA TYR A 100 12.79 20.01 1.58
C TYR A 100 12.67 21.37 2.27
N GLY A 101 13.62 22.28 2.05
CA GLY A 101 13.66 23.57 2.74
C GLY A 101 13.91 23.43 4.23
N VAL A 102 14.66 22.40 4.64
CA VAL A 102 14.99 22.14 6.05
C VAL A 102 16.34 22.75 6.41
N PRO A 103 16.59 23.08 7.70
CA PRO A 103 17.90 23.55 8.13
C PRO A 103 18.99 22.52 7.76
N GLY A 104 19.91 22.91 6.87
CA GLY A 104 20.93 22.02 6.28
C GLY A 104 20.91 21.94 4.75
N ASP A 105 19.94 22.58 4.08
CA ASP A 105 19.86 22.71 2.62
C ASP A 105 20.75 23.85 2.03
N GLU A 106 21.73 24.37 2.80
CA GLU A 106 22.75 25.35 2.35
C GLU A 106 24.11 24.72 2.05
#